data_AF-A0A133SG58-F1
#
_entry.id   AF-A0A133SG58-F1
#
_cell.length_a   1.000
_cell.length_b   1.000
_cell.length_c   1.000
_cell.angle_alpha   90.00
_cell.angle_beta   90.00
_cell.angle_gamma   90.00
#
_symmetry.space_group_name_H-M   'P 1'
#
loop_
_entity.id
_entity.type
_entity.pdbx_description
1 polymer ?
#
loop_
_entity_poly.entity_id
_entity_poly.type
_entity_poly.pdbx_seq_one_letter_code
_entity_poly.pdbx_strand_id
1 'polypeptide(L)'
;MRFVKQLWKALLICCVGCMCFFAGAGPSKAADVWVDRWASENVDLYVMDDTLTSGRDSYGPWFSVAVKRVQNGSLEKVVTWRFFKPERIWQYATSTMASGRRAGVIVPNKIFEYGMNQLGWSYSNDGMHYY
;
A
#
# COMPACT_ATOMS: atom_id res chain seq x y z
N MET A 1 38.74 29.49 -32.21
CA MET A 1 38.82 28.09 -31.75
C MET A 1 38.83 27.90 -30.22
N ARG A 2 39.49 28.74 -29.41
CA ARG A 2 39.58 28.58 -27.94
C ARG A 2 38.23 28.74 -27.22
N PHE A 3 37.40 29.69 -27.68
CA PHE A 3 36.06 29.97 -27.15
C PHE A 3 35.06 28.81 -27.38
N VAL A 4 35.05 28.23 -28.59
CA VAL A 4 34.23 27.05 -28.93
C VAL A 4 34.57 25.86 -28.03
N LYS A 5 35.86 25.65 -27.73
CA LYS A 5 36.31 24.58 -26.81
C LYS A 5 35.87 24.81 -25.36
N GLN A 6 35.71 26.05 -24.91
CA GLN A 6 35.19 26.36 -23.57
C GLN A 6 33.67 26.20 -23.48
N LEU A 7 32.93 26.64 -24.50
CA LEU A 7 31.49 26.42 -24.61
C LEU A 7 31.14 24.93 -24.61
N TRP A 8 31.92 24.11 -25.32
CA TRP A 8 31.69 22.67 -25.38
C TRP A 8 31.92 21.98 -24.03
N LYS A 9 32.93 22.42 -23.26
CA LYS A 9 33.17 21.94 -21.89
C LYS A 9 32.05 22.34 -20.93
N ALA A 10 31.59 23.58 -21.02
CA ALA A 10 30.47 24.07 -20.20
C ALA A 10 29.18 23.30 -20.50
N LEU A 11 28.91 23.01 -21.77
CA LEU A 11 27.77 22.19 -22.20
C LEU A 11 27.86 20.78 -21.62
N LEU A 12 29.04 20.15 -21.69
CA LEU A 12 29.28 18.80 -21.16
C LEU A 12 29.08 18.73 -19.64
N ILE A 13 29.57 19.73 -18.90
CA ILE A 13 29.36 19.84 -17.45
C ILE A 13 27.87 20.01 -17.12
N CYS A 14 27.16 20.84 -17.89
CA CYS A 14 25.72 21.03 -17.73
C CYS A 14 24.95 19.72 -17.99
N CYS A 15 25.27 19.01 -19.08
CA CYS A 15 24.64 17.73 -19.41
C CYS A 15 24.88 16.65 -18.34
N VAL A 16 26.11 16.53 -17.83
CA VAL A 16 26.43 15.59 -16.75
C VAL A 16 25.71 15.98 -15.46
N GLY A 17 25.68 17.27 -15.11
CA GLY A 17 24.93 17.77 -13.96
C GLY A 17 23.44 17.45 -14.05
N CYS A 18 22.81 17.65 -15.21
CA CYS A 18 21.41 17.29 -15.43
C CYS A 18 21.17 15.78 -15.26
N MET A 19 22.02 14.93 -15.82
CA MET A 19 21.89 13.47 -15.66
C MET A 19 21.98 13.02 -14.20
N CYS A 20 22.87 13.62 -13.41
CA CYS A 20 22.99 13.34 -11.97
C CYS A 20 21.74 13.76 -11.18
N PHE A 21 21.08 14.86 -11.56
CA PHE A 21 19.83 15.32 -10.93
C PHE A 21 18.65 14.37 -11.20
N PHE A 22 18.54 13.83 -12.41
CA PHE A 22 17.45 12.91 -12.76
C PHE A 22 17.68 11.47 -12.28
N ALA A 23 18.93 11.05 -12.07
CA ALA A 23 19.24 9.72 -11.56
C ALA A 23 18.85 9.51 -10.08
N GLY A 24 18.72 10.59 -9.30
CA GLY A 24 18.32 10.54 -7.89
C GLY A 24 16.81 10.61 -7.65
N ALA A 25 16.02 10.95 -8.66
CA ALA A 25 14.57 11.08 -8.55
C ALA A 25 13.91 9.73 -8.86
N GLY A 26 14.08 8.76 -7.96
CA GLY A 26 13.25 7.55 -7.97
C GLY A 26 11.78 7.93 -7.78
N PRO A 27 10.83 7.19 -8.39
CA PRO A 27 9.41 7.45 -8.19
C PRO A 27 9.07 7.31 -6.70
N SER A 28 8.43 8.33 -6.12
CA SER A 28 7.84 8.20 -4.79
C SER A 28 6.65 7.24 -4.88
N LYS A 29 6.67 6.15 -4.10
CA LYS A 29 5.55 5.18 -4.02
C LYS A 29 4.43 5.60 -3.07
N ALA A 30 4.33 6.88 -2.72
CA ALA A 30 3.24 7.40 -1.89
C ALA A 30 1.97 7.54 -2.74
N ALA A 31 1.25 6.43 -2.90
CA ALA A 31 0.00 6.36 -3.66
C ALA A 31 -1.16 5.92 -2.76
N ASP A 32 -2.21 6.74 -2.73
CA ASP A 32 -3.50 6.34 -2.18
C ASP A 32 -4.33 5.67 -3.27
N VAL A 33 -4.67 4.41 -3.10
CA VAL A 33 -5.44 3.63 -4.07
C VAL A 33 -6.87 3.46 -3.57
N TRP A 34 -7.84 3.93 -4.34
CA TRP A 34 -9.26 3.68 -4.06
C TRP A 34 -9.56 2.19 -4.22
N VAL A 35 -10.07 1.55 -3.16
CA VAL A 35 -10.33 0.10 -3.15
C VAL A 35 -11.80 -0.26 -2.98
N ASP A 36 -12.60 0.59 -2.33
CA ASP A 36 -13.99 0.26 -2.02
C ASP A 36 -14.83 1.49 -1.67
N ARG A 37 -16.16 1.33 -1.72
CA ARG A 37 -17.15 2.28 -1.23
C ARG A 37 -18.18 1.58 -0.34
N TRP A 38 -18.27 2.02 0.91
CA TRP A 38 -19.32 1.62 1.84
C TRP A 38 -20.52 2.56 1.69
N ALA A 39 -21.41 2.20 0.77
CA ALA A 39 -22.54 3.04 0.35
C ALA A 39 -23.48 3.43 1.50
N SER A 40 -23.72 2.55 2.47
CA SER A 40 -24.59 2.81 3.62
C SER A 40 -24.09 3.93 4.54
N GLU A 41 -22.78 4.16 4.57
CA GLU A 41 -22.13 5.18 5.42
C GLU A 41 -21.58 6.36 4.60
N ASN A 42 -21.70 6.29 3.27
CA ASN A 42 -21.04 7.18 2.31
C ASN A 42 -19.54 7.35 2.60
N VAL A 43 -18.85 6.22 2.78
CA VAL A 43 -17.41 6.16 3.07
C VAL A 43 -16.67 5.55 1.88
N ASP A 44 -15.69 6.28 1.38
CA ASP A 44 -14.69 5.78 0.43
C ASP A 44 -13.45 5.30 1.18
N LEU A 45 -12.91 4.16 0.73
CA LEU A 45 -11.72 3.56 1.31
C LEU A 45 -10.54 3.67 0.34
N TYR A 46 -9.44 4.24 0.83
CA TYR A 46 -8.20 4.34 0.08
C TYR A 46 -7.08 3.65 0.84
N VAL A 47 -6.44 2.67 0.22
CA VAL A 47 -5.24 2.01 0.75
C VAL A 47 -4.04 2.90 0.49
N MET A 48 -3.23 3.13 1.52
CA MET A 48 -1.93 3.79 1.40
C MET A 48 -0.86 2.74 1.04
N ASP A 49 -0.56 2.58 -0.25
CA ASP A 49 0.31 1.48 -0.77
C ASP A 49 1.70 1.47 -0.13
N ASP A 50 2.28 2.65 0.10
CA ASP A 50 3.58 2.83 0.74
C ASP A 50 3.66 2.34 2.19
N THR A 51 2.51 2.10 2.83
CA THR A 51 2.44 1.57 4.21
C THR A 51 2.28 0.05 4.26
N LEU A 52 2.14 -0.61 3.10
CA LEU A 52 2.02 -2.06 3.04
C LEU A 52 3.33 -2.70 3.53
N THR A 53 3.22 -3.44 4.63
CA THR A 53 4.32 -4.23 5.18
C THR A 53 3.83 -5.65 5.43
N SER A 54 4.71 -6.62 5.24
CA SER A 54 4.39 -8.04 5.44
C SER A 54 5.49 -8.74 6.22
N GLY A 55 5.19 -9.93 6.72
CA GLY A 55 6.14 -10.75 7.43
C GLY A 55 5.55 -12.10 7.83
N ARG A 56 6.29 -12.78 8.70
CA ARG A 56 5.88 -14.05 9.29
C ARG A 56 6.20 -14.03 10.78
N ASP A 57 5.27 -14.49 11.60
CA ASP A 57 5.45 -14.67 13.04
C ASP A 57 5.07 -16.10 13.46
N SER A 58 5.02 -16.36 14.77
CA SER A 58 4.67 -17.67 15.34
C SER A 58 3.27 -18.15 14.97
N TYR A 59 2.37 -17.23 14.58
CA TYR A 59 1.01 -17.55 14.16
C TYR A 59 0.92 -17.76 12.65
N GLY A 60 1.81 -17.19 11.85
CA GLY A 60 1.87 -17.44 10.41
C GLY A 60 2.20 -16.20 9.60
N PRO A 61 1.86 -16.20 8.29
CA PRO A 61 2.04 -15.02 7.46
C PRO A 61 1.09 -13.91 7.90
N TRP A 62 1.56 -12.68 7.79
CA TRP A 62 0.79 -11.49 8.11
C TRP A 62 1.16 -10.34 7.17
N PHE A 63 0.22 -9.42 6.98
CA PHE A 63 0.50 -8.12 6.39
C PHE A 63 -0.30 -7.02 7.10
N SER A 64 0.18 -5.79 6.99
CA SER A 64 -0.44 -4.61 7.58
C SER A 64 -0.42 -3.48 6.57
N VAL A 65 -1.47 -2.67 6.57
CA VAL A 65 -1.61 -1.53 5.67
C VAL A 65 -2.49 -0.45 6.30
N ALA A 66 -2.17 0.82 6.05
CA ALA A 66 -3.00 1.95 6.45
C ALA A 66 -4.07 2.24 5.41
N VAL A 67 -5.27 2.59 5.87
CA VAL A 67 -6.43 2.88 5.04
C VAL A 67 -7.03 4.21 5.45
N LYS A 68 -7.16 5.13 4.51
CA LYS A 68 -7.94 6.36 4.68
C LYS A 68 -9.41 6.03 4.53
N ARG A 69 -10.19 6.42 5.54
CA ARG A 69 -11.65 6.48 5.48
C ARG A 69 -12.04 7.90 5.12
N VAL A 70 -12.66 8.09 3.96
CA VAL A 70 -13.11 9.39 3.47
C VAL A 70 -14.64 9.39 3.50
N GLN A 71 -15.24 10.11 4.44
CA GLN A 71 -16.68 10.18 4.59
C GLN A 71 -17.20 11.48 3.99
N ASN A 72 -18.20 11.40 3.10
CA ASN A 72 -18.77 12.56 2.43
C ASN A 72 -17.70 13.46 1.76
N GLY A 73 -16.67 12.85 1.16
CA GLY A 73 -15.57 13.56 0.49
C GLY A 73 -14.53 14.19 1.43
N SER A 74 -14.66 14.05 2.74
CA SER A 74 -13.70 14.54 3.74
C SER A 74 -12.98 13.39 4.43
N LEU A 75 -11.67 13.53 4.68
CA LEU A 75 -10.91 12.53 5.44
C LEU A 75 -11.48 12.42 6.86
N GLU A 76 -12.05 11.28 7.19
CA GLU A 76 -12.58 10.98 8.53
C GLU A 76 -11.43 10.56 9.45
N LYS A 77 -10.69 9.52 9.07
CA LYS A 77 -9.52 9.01 9.81
C LYS A 77 -8.66 8.08 8.97
N VAL A 78 -7.47 7.78 9.47
CA VAL A 78 -6.60 6.70 8.97
C VAL A 78 -6.67 5.52 9.93
N VAL A 79 -6.92 4.32 9.41
CA VAL A 79 -7.01 3.07 10.18
C VAL A 79 -5.96 2.10 9.67
N THR A 80 -5.11 1.58 10.56
CA THR A 80 -4.20 0.50 10.21
C THR A 80 -4.93 -0.82 10.34
N TRP A 81 -4.96 -1.60 9.25
CA TRP A 81 -5.49 -2.96 9.21
C TRP A 81 -4.33 -3.93 9.22
N ARG A 82 -4.33 -4.88 10.16
CA ARG A 82 -3.38 -5.98 10.21
C ARG A 82 -4.12 -7.29 9.96
N PHE A 83 -3.75 -7.98 8.88
CA PHE A 83 -4.26 -9.28 8.50
C PHE A 83 -3.24 -10.37 8.85
N PHE A 84 -3.70 -11.50 9.36
CA PHE A 84 -2.84 -12.61 9.76
C PHE A 84 -3.64 -13.93 9.70
N LYS A 85 -2.94 -15.06 9.51
CA LYS A 85 -3.56 -16.38 9.38
C LYS A 85 -3.02 -17.33 10.45
N PRO A 86 -3.60 -17.34 11.67
CA PRO A 86 -3.09 -18.14 12.79
C PRO A 86 -3.28 -19.65 12.62
N GLU A 87 -4.34 -20.07 11.93
CA GLU A 87 -4.65 -21.50 11.72
C GLU A 87 -5.34 -21.70 10.35
N ARG A 88 -6.68 -21.76 10.36
CA ARG A 88 -7.48 -22.08 9.16
C ARG A 88 -7.94 -20.84 8.40
N ILE A 89 -8.44 -19.84 9.12
CA ILE A 89 -9.06 -18.65 8.53
C ILE A 89 -8.16 -17.43 8.65
N TRP A 90 -8.22 -16.57 7.63
CA TRP A 90 -7.65 -15.23 7.73
C TRP A 90 -8.44 -14.42 8.75
N GLN A 91 -7.71 -13.67 9.58
CA GLN A 91 -8.26 -12.77 10.56
C GLN A 91 -7.64 -11.39 10.37
N TYR A 92 -8.29 -10.38 10.94
CA TYR A 92 -7.76 -9.03 11.01
C TYR A 92 -8.00 -8.38 12.37
N ALA A 93 -7.15 -7.40 12.66
CA ALA A 93 -7.34 -6.43 13.73
C ALA A 93 -7.11 -5.03 13.14
N THR A 94 -7.81 -4.03 13.67
CA THR A 94 -7.58 -2.63 13.28
C THR A 94 -7.04 -1.82 14.45
N SER A 95 -6.36 -0.71 14.16
CA SER A 95 -5.88 0.23 15.19
C SER A 95 -7.01 0.86 16.03
N THR A 96 -8.27 0.77 15.57
CA THR A 96 -9.44 1.29 16.27
C THR A 96 -10.19 0.22 17.07
N MET A 97 -9.81 -1.06 16.96
CA MET A 97 -10.39 -2.13 17.76
C MET A 97 -9.83 -2.10 19.19
N ALA A 98 -10.63 -2.56 20.16
CA ALA A 98 -10.14 -2.78 21.51
C ALA A 98 -8.99 -3.80 21.51
N SER A 99 -8.01 -3.60 22.41
CA SER A 99 -6.84 -4.47 22.52
C SER A 99 -7.21 -5.95 22.59
N GLY A 100 -6.48 -6.78 21.84
CA GLY A 100 -6.70 -8.22 21.76
C GLY A 100 -7.90 -8.66 20.91
N ARG A 101 -8.77 -7.75 20.45
CA ARG A 101 -9.87 -8.11 19.54
C ARG A 101 -9.37 -8.41 18.14
N ARG A 102 -9.97 -9.44 17.54
CA ARG A 102 -9.70 -9.94 16.19
C ARG A 102 -11.02 -10.34 15.56
N ALA A 103 -11.15 -10.19 14.26
CA ALA A 103 -12.31 -10.63 13.49
C ALA A 103 -11.87 -11.52 12.33
N GLY A 104 -12.70 -12.49 11.95
CA GLY A 104 -12.48 -13.27 10.72
C GLY A 104 -12.62 -12.36 9.49
N VAL A 105 -11.79 -12.60 8.47
CA VAL A 105 -11.95 -11.95 7.17
C VAL A 105 -13.14 -12.61 6.47
N ILE A 106 -14.19 -11.84 6.23
CA ILE A 106 -15.32 -12.24 5.40
C ILE A 106 -15.05 -11.72 3.98
N VAL A 107 -14.93 -12.64 3.03
CA VAL A 107 -14.70 -12.32 1.61
C VAL A 107 -16.05 -12.05 0.93
N PRO A 108 -16.16 -11.05 0.03
CA PRO A 108 -15.10 -10.15 -0.41
C PRO A 108 -14.76 -9.06 0.61
N ASN A 109 -13.46 -8.85 0.85
CA ASN A 109 -12.96 -7.70 1.61
C ASN A 109 -11.89 -7.00 0.76
N LYS A 110 -12.23 -5.84 0.19
CA LYS A 110 -11.40 -5.19 -0.83
C LYS A 110 -10.04 -4.71 -0.34
N ILE A 111 -9.92 -4.36 0.95
CA ILE A 111 -8.62 -4.03 1.56
C ILE A 111 -7.74 -5.29 1.63
N PHE A 112 -8.31 -6.41 2.07
CA PHE A 112 -7.60 -7.69 2.15
C PHE A 112 -7.17 -8.16 0.76
N GLU A 113 -8.09 -8.18 -0.20
CA GLU A 113 -7.84 -8.60 -1.59
C GLU A 113 -6.74 -7.76 -2.24
N TYR A 114 -6.75 -6.44 -2.01
CA TYR A 114 -5.70 -5.55 -2.48
C TYR A 114 -4.33 -5.95 -1.93
N GLY A 115 -4.22 -6.15 -0.60
CA GLY A 115 -2.96 -6.54 0.04
C GLY A 115 -2.45 -7.89 -0.44
N MET A 116 -3.34 -8.89 -0.58
CA MET A 116 -2.97 -10.20 -1.11
C MET A 116 -2.42 -10.11 -2.54
N ASN A 117 -3.06 -9.32 -3.40
CA ASN A 117 -2.62 -9.11 -4.78
C ASN A 117 -1.25 -8.40 -4.84
N GLN A 118 -1.04 -7.32 -4.08
CA GLN A 118 0.26 -6.62 -4.04
C GLN A 118 1.40 -7.52 -3.55
N LEU A 119 1.11 -8.48 -2.69
CA LEU A 119 2.10 -9.44 -2.16
C LEU A 119 2.25 -10.70 -3.03
N GLY A 120 1.41 -10.89 -4.04
CA GLY A 120 1.36 -12.13 -4.83
C GLY A 120 0.97 -13.35 -4.00
N TRP A 121 0.12 -13.16 -2.99
CA TRP A 121 -0.32 -14.23 -2.09
C TRP A 121 -1.69 -14.76 -2.48
N SER A 122 -1.80 -16.07 -2.64
CA SER A 122 -3.11 -16.72 -2.84
C SER A 122 -3.85 -16.92 -1.51
N TYR A 123 -5.18 -16.95 -1.56
CA TYR A 123 -6.02 -17.26 -0.41
C TYR A 123 -7.21 -18.14 -0.79
N SER A 124 -7.81 -18.78 0.21
CA SER A 124 -9.02 -19.58 0.05
C SER A 124 -10.05 -19.20 1.09
N ASN A 125 -11.32 -19.17 0.72
CA ASN A 125 -12.43 -19.07 1.63
C ASN A 125 -13.45 -20.17 1.31
N ASP A 126 -13.77 -20.99 2.31
CA ASP A 126 -14.79 -22.06 2.24
C ASP A 126 -14.69 -22.96 0.99
N GLY A 127 -13.45 -23.35 0.62
CA GLY A 127 -13.18 -24.21 -0.54
C GLY A 127 -13.01 -23.49 -1.89
N MET A 128 -13.34 -22.20 -1.97
CA MET A 128 -13.07 -21.37 -3.16
C MET A 128 -11.65 -20.80 -3.09
N HIS A 129 -10.85 -21.04 -4.12
CA HIS A 129 -9.48 -20.55 -4.27
C HIS A 129 -9.44 -19.24 -5.07
N TYR A 130 -8.72 -18.25 -4.55
CA TYR A 130 -8.49 -16.95 -5.18
C TYR A 130 -6.98 -16.81 -5.41
N TYR A 131 -6.61 -16.55 -6.66
CA TYR A 131 -5.22 -16.47 -7.14
C TYR A 131 -4.76 -15.03 -7.30
#